data_AF-A0A8T0DGT1-F1
#
_entry.id   AF-A0A8T0DGT1-F1
#
_cell.length_a   1.000
_cell.length_b   1.000
_cell.length_c   1.000
_cell.angle_alpha   90.00
_cell.angle_beta   90.00
_cell.angle_gamma   90.00
#
_symmetry.space_group_name_H-M   'P 1'
#
loop_
_entity.id
_entity.type
_entity.pdbx_description
1 polymer ?
#
loop_
_entity_poly.entity_id
_entity_poly.type
_entity_poly.pdbx_seq_one_letter_code
_entity_poly.pdbx_strand_id
1 'polypeptide(L)'
;MNIPTVPNQTTFVTGVAVQLSVSALNRSDNVAETTFTVVYLSSGQSVYLNRTLSSNRTFTFTETGQVEITAIGRNPLSEATTTTVIEVSKVLQSVQHQLSGPGFLQPGEPGTLHLQFETTNAAMCICLQKDDFAGSLVYLPVGQTQEECPTCAQFHAMFERPVSNSLSVELYYASEGVYEVIIQTYDVNQNFSHTILITVTKTYCVPPQIVLAYGMATSPNYPLSIRSDQPLELTTSIRGTNCSAVGTNYIKWTLTKLDPNTMEGIGEVHVRDPVIWTMRDLRIEEDTLFPGFYAAEMRLTVQTGNLVPAITTEITAYVRVEFPPIVVRFFPGNPEVIDIGLLGSEVCLRPNESSYDPAIFDRQANQNFSEWIWYCAQEGENFTDTVTSPKPPGFAFTGSRTGCFGDGPGRINTQAGALCFWSGNLEPDRTYLMRIKAFKLPNRDGEALLKLRTKNALLPIVNLTCSVLDLCHQPPVIKGLRASWAVSQTDNLYLSAAVATGSVASNADTSWNWELYYVYIDSEEDALNDTMKQLYLEGK
;
A
#
# COMPACT_ATOMS: atom_id res chain seq x y z
N MET A 1 43.59 19.47 -12.11
CA MET A 1 42.18 19.16 -12.32
C MET A 1 41.43 19.83 -11.18
N ASN A 2 40.77 20.96 -11.42
CA ASN A 2 39.99 21.64 -10.37
C ASN A 2 38.60 21.00 -10.32
N ILE A 3 38.22 20.52 -9.14
CA ILE A 3 36.99 19.76 -8.92
C ILE A 3 35.94 20.75 -8.39
N PRO A 4 34.82 20.97 -9.09
CA PRO A 4 33.67 21.67 -8.55
C PRO A 4 32.95 20.79 -7.53
N THR A 5 32.50 21.42 -6.46
CA THR A 5 31.69 20.87 -5.37
C THR A 5 30.38 20.24 -5.87
N VAL A 6 29.97 19.14 -5.21
CA VAL A 6 28.63 18.52 -5.26
C VAL A 6 27.55 19.61 -5.06
N PRO A 7 26.31 19.47 -5.60
CA PRO A 7 25.34 20.56 -5.65
C PRO A 7 25.11 21.21 -4.28
N ASN A 8 24.77 22.50 -4.26
CA ASN A 8 24.54 23.38 -3.10
C ASN A 8 23.53 22.89 -2.02
N GLN A 9 23.03 21.66 -2.11
CA GLN A 9 22.18 21.02 -1.11
C GLN A 9 23.03 20.15 -0.18
N THR A 10 23.22 20.62 1.05
CA THR A 10 23.90 19.88 2.12
C THR A 10 22.93 19.11 3.02
N THR A 11 21.63 19.19 2.76
CA THR A 11 20.56 18.58 3.56
C THR A 11 19.65 17.68 2.71
N PHE A 12 19.42 16.46 3.18
CA PHE A 12 18.58 15.44 2.52
C PHE A 12 17.62 14.79 3.50
N VAL A 13 16.60 14.09 3.00
CA VAL A 13 15.58 13.42 3.82
C VAL A 13 15.74 11.90 3.75
N THR A 14 15.67 11.23 4.90
CA THR A 14 15.62 9.76 5.00
C THR A 14 14.43 9.17 4.25
N GLY A 15 14.61 8.00 3.61
CA GLY A 15 13.56 7.31 2.88
C GLY A 15 13.21 7.88 1.50
N VAL A 16 13.77 9.04 1.12
CA VAL A 16 13.60 9.64 -0.21
C VAL A 16 14.76 9.23 -1.12
N ALA A 17 14.43 8.80 -2.34
CA ALA A 17 15.43 8.46 -3.34
C ALA A 17 16.09 9.74 -3.89
N VAL A 18 17.40 9.84 -3.73
CA VAL A 18 18.24 10.95 -4.20
C VAL A 18 19.15 10.49 -5.33
N GLN A 19 19.48 11.40 -6.25
CA GLN A 19 20.43 11.10 -7.32
C GLN A 19 21.82 11.64 -6.94
N LEU A 20 22.75 10.72 -6.66
CA LEU A 20 24.17 11.02 -6.49
C LEU A 20 24.79 11.16 -7.88
N SER A 21 25.47 12.27 -8.15
CA SER A 21 26.10 12.52 -9.45
C SER A 21 27.55 12.97 -9.30
N VAL A 22 28.43 12.45 -10.16
CA VAL A 22 29.81 12.88 -10.28
C VAL A 22 29.99 13.59 -11.62
N SER A 23 30.60 14.77 -11.61
CA SER A 23 30.97 15.48 -12.83
C SER A 23 32.44 15.85 -12.80
N ALA A 24 33.08 15.90 -13.98
CA ALA A 24 34.46 16.34 -14.12
C ALA A 24 34.48 17.64 -14.94
N LEU A 25 34.96 18.73 -14.34
CA LEU A 25 34.94 20.08 -14.94
C LEU A 25 33.52 20.55 -15.30
N ASN A 26 32.53 20.32 -14.42
CA ASN A 26 31.10 20.61 -14.63
C ASN A 26 30.46 19.87 -15.83
N ARG A 27 31.09 18.77 -16.28
CA ARG A 27 30.65 17.95 -17.40
C ARG A 27 30.46 16.51 -16.94
N SER A 28 29.24 16.00 -17.01
CA SER A 28 28.90 14.61 -16.64
C SER A 28 29.36 13.59 -17.69
N ASP A 29 29.47 14.00 -18.95
CA ASP A 29 29.94 13.18 -20.07
C ASP A 29 31.43 12.81 -20.02
N ASN A 30 32.19 13.47 -19.12
CA ASN A 30 33.59 13.16 -18.86
C ASN A 30 33.80 12.02 -17.83
N VAL A 31 32.71 11.47 -17.28
CA VAL A 31 32.73 10.38 -16.29
C VAL A 31 32.01 9.18 -16.90
N ALA A 32 32.76 8.13 -17.22
CA ALA A 32 32.22 6.89 -17.80
C ALA A 32 31.68 5.95 -16.73
N GLU A 33 32.27 5.98 -15.53
CA GLU A 33 31.95 5.06 -14.46
C GLU A 33 32.02 5.73 -13.09
N THR A 34 31.16 5.27 -12.18
CA THR A 34 31.13 5.75 -10.81
C THR A 34 31.07 4.61 -9.80
N THR A 35 31.69 4.86 -8.64
CA THR A 35 31.58 4.06 -7.42
C THR A 35 31.31 5.00 -6.26
N PHE A 36 30.45 4.63 -5.31
CA PHE A 36 30.19 5.43 -4.12
C PHE A 36 30.33 4.60 -2.85
N THR A 37 30.81 5.23 -1.79
CA THR A 37 30.80 4.71 -0.43
C THR A 37 30.07 5.73 0.44
N VAL A 38 29.03 5.29 1.12
CA VAL A 38 28.22 6.12 2.03
C VAL A 38 28.48 5.64 3.45
N VAL A 39 28.88 6.53 4.35
CA VAL A 39 29.18 6.22 5.76
C VAL A 39 28.30 7.08 6.66
N TYR A 40 27.46 6.42 7.45
CA TYR A 40 26.67 7.08 8.49
C TYR A 40 27.57 7.33 9.71
N LEU A 41 27.87 8.59 10.00
CA LEU A 41 28.86 8.93 11.03
C LEU A 41 28.37 8.63 12.46
N SER A 42 27.06 8.63 12.66
CA SER A 42 26.41 8.34 13.95
C SER A 42 26.48 6.86 14.32
N SER A 43 26.21 5.95 13.37
CA SER A 43 26.19 4.50 13.59
C SER A 43 27.51 3.81 13.22
N GLY A 44 28.36 4.47 12.41
CA GLY A 44 29.54 3.88 11.81
C GLY A 44 29.22 2.88 10.68
N GLN A 45 27.95 2.72 10.30
CA GLN A 45 27.55 1.82 9.22
C GLN A 45 28.03 2.38 7.87
N SER A 46 28.52 1.50 7.00
CA SER A 46 28.92 1.85 5.64
C SER A 46 28.14 1.06 4.59
N VAL A 47 27.78 1.73 3.50
CA VAL A 47 27.11 1.14 2.34
C VAL A 47 27.99 1.37 1.13
N TYR A 48 28.41 0.27 0.51
CA TYR A 48 29.23 0.30 -0.70
C TYR A 48 28.35 0.09 -1.94
N LEU A 49 28.38 1.07 -2.83
CA LEU A 49 27.63 1.06 -4.08
C LEU A 49 28.57 0.66 -5.23
N ASN A 50 28.50 -0.63 -5.62
CA ASN A 50 29.35 -1.27 -6.64
C ASN A 50 29.45 -0.50 -7.96
N ARG A 51 30.62 -0.48 -8.59
CA ARG A 51 30.91 0.19 -9.87
C ARG A 51 29.78 0.08 -10.91
N THR A 52 29.39 1.20 -11.52
CA THR A 52 28.35 1.28 -12.57
C THR A 52 28.81 2.16 -13.74
N LEU A 53 28.42 1.79 -14.97
CA LEU A 53 28.66 2.55 -16.21
C LEU A 53 27.69 3.74 -16.33
N SER A 54 27.76 4.68 -15.39
CA SER A 54 26.96 5.90 -15.37
C SER A 54 27.68 6.99 -14.57
N SER A 55 27.44 8.26 -14.90
CA SER A 55 27.87 9.43 -14.12
C SER A 55 26.99 9.70 -12.90
N ASN A 56 25.88 8.98 -12.75
CA ASN A 56 24.92 9.16 -11.66
C ASN A 56 24.41 7.82 -11.10
N ARG A 57 23.86 7.88 -9.89
CA ARG A 57 23.26 6.75 -9.21
C ARG A 57 22.18 7.18 -8.24
N THR A 58 21.05 6.48 -8.26
CA THR A 58 19.99 6.66 -7.27
C THR A 58 20.36 5.94 -5.97
N PHE A 59 20.20 6.62 -4.85
CA PHE A 59 20.41 6.08 -3.51
C PHE A 59 19.31 6.55 -2.55
N THR A 60 19.01 5.80 -1.50
CA THR A 60 18.03 6.17 -0.48
C THR A 60 18.69 6.06 0.88
N PHE A 61 18.75 7.16 1.62
CA PHE A 61 19.30 7.16 2.97
C PHE A 61 18.34 6.49 3.94
N THR A 62 18.87 5.63 4.81
CA THR A 62 18.09 4.83 5.76
C THR A 62 18.21 5.32 7.19
N GLU A 63 19.22 6.15 7.49
CA GLU A 63 19.48 6.68 8.83
C GLU A 63 19.61 8.20 8.81
N THR A 64 19.25 8.82 9.93
CA THR A 64 19.41 10.26 10.16
C THR A 64 20.78 10.62 10.73
N GLY A 65 21.20 11.86 10.49
CA GLY A 65 22.43 12.46 11.00
C GLY A 65 23.42 12.76 9.89
N GLN A 66 24.68 13.01 10.27
CA GLN A 66 25.73 13.31 9.33
C GLN A 66 26.15 12.06 8.55
N VAL A 67 26.24 12.21 7.23
CA VAL A 67 26.62 11.14 6.31
C VAL A 67 27.79 11.61 5.46
N GLU A 68 28.86 10.85 5.48
CA GLU A 68 30.01 11.06 4.61
C GLU A 68 29.85 10.22 3.33
N ILE A 69 29.91 10.88 2.18
CA ILE A 69 29.81 10.25 0.86
C ILE A 69 31.14 10.41 0.16
N THR A 70 31.81 9.29 -0.08
CA THR A 70 33.00 9.23 -0.93
C THR A 70 32.62 8.72 -2.31
N ALA A 71 32.89 9.49 -3.36
CA ALA A 71 32.61 9.16 -4.75
C ALA A 71 33.90 9.02 -5.55
N ILE A 72 33.99 7.98 -6.38
CA ILE A 72 35.08 7.75 -7.32
C ILE A 72 34.51 7.83 -8.72
N GLY A 73 35.01 8.78 -9.52
CA GLY A 73 34.68 8.93 -10.93
C GLY A 73 35.83 8.45 -11.82
N ARG A 74 35.53 7.65 -12.84
CA ARG A 74 36.53 7.11 -13.78
C ARG A 74 36.15 7.36 -15.22
N ASN A 75 37.16 7.54 -16.05
CA ASN A 75 37.09 7.42 -17.50
C ASN A 75 38.25 6.53 -17.98
N PRO A 76 38.32 6.16 -19.27
CA PRO A 76 39.37 5.27 -19.77
C PRO A 76 40.82 5.77 -19.57
N LEU A 77 41.01 7.04 -19.22
CA LEU A 77 42.32 7.68 -19.10
C LEU A 77 42.71 8.04 -17.67
N SER A 78 41.75 8.13 -16.75
CA SER A 78 41.98 8.72 -15.42
C SER A 78 40.88 8.36 -14.40
N GLU A 79 41.24 8.54 -13.14
CA GLU A 79 40.38 8.31 -11.97
C GLU A 79 40.55 9.45 -10.98
N ALA A 80 39.46 9.83 -10.31
CA ALA A 80 39.48 10.81 -9.23
C ALA A 80 38.49 10.42 -8.12
N THR A 81 38.83 10.80 -6.89
CA THR A 81 38.02 10.57 -5.69
C THR A 81 37.66 11.90 -5.03
N THR A 82 36.42 12.02 -4.56
CA THR A 82 35.96 13.17 -3.77
C THR A 82 35.14 12.68 -2.58
N THR A 83 35.16 13.45 -1.49
CA THR A 83 34.41 13.15 -0.27
C THR A 83 33.65 14.38 0.15
N THR A 84 32.37 14.22 0.51
CA THR A 84 31.52 15.28 1.04
C THR A 84 30.75 14.79 2.25
N VAL A 85 30.43 15.71 3.17
CA VAL A 85 29.60 15.42 4.34
C VAL A 85 28.29 16.16 4.17
N ILE A 86 27.19 15.44 4.31
CA ILE A 86 25.82 15.97 4.23
C ILE A 86 25.09 15.67 5.54
N GLU A 87 24.01 16.40 5.79
CA GLU A 87 23.08 16.10 6.88
C GLU A 87 21.83 15.40 6.31
N VAL A 88 21.48 14.25 6.85
CA VAL A 88 20.24 13.55 6.50
C VAL A 88 19.25 13.70 7.66
N SER A 89 18.16 14.43 7.44
CA SER A 89 17.10 14.59 8.42
C SER A 89 15.99 13.56 8.22
N LYS A 90 15.18 13.37 9.27
CA LYS A 90 13.88 12.74 9.14
C LYS A 90 12.82 13.82 9.30
N VAL A 91 11.77 13.68 8.50
CA VAL A 91 10.58 14.49 8.59
C VAL A 91 9.90 14.27 9.94
N LEU A 92 9.50 15.34 10.62
CA LEU A 92 8.59 15.23 11.76
C LEU A 92 7.21 14.82 11.25
N GLN A 93 6.79 13.62 11.59
CA GLN A 93 5.50 13.05 11.16
C GLN A 93 4.46 13.00 12.29
N SER A 94 4.91 13.03 13.55
CA SER A 94 4.03 12.93 14.70
C SER A 94 4.61 13.59 15.95
N VAL A 95 3.72 14.07 16.82
CA VAL A 95 4.02 14.57 18.16
C VAL A 95 3.08 13.89 19.13
N GLN A 96 3.64 13.21 20.14
CA GLN A 96 2.88 12.72 21.27
C GLN A 96 2.82 13.82 22.33
N HIS A 97 1.71 13.90 23.06
CA HIS A 97 1.53 14.90 24.08
C HIS A 97 0.92 14.32 25.35
N GLN A 98 1.28 14.89 26.49
CA GLN A 98 0.72 14.54 27.78
C GLN A 98 0.70 15.77 28.68
N LEU A 99 -0.45 16.09 29.26
CA LEU A 99 -0.55 17.10 30.29
C LEU A 99 -0.12 16.52 31.65
N SER A 100 0.72 17.23 32.40
CA SER A 100 1.08 16.83 33.76
C SER A 100 -0.15 16.82 34.67
N GLY A 101 -0.25 15.80 35.52
CA GLY A 101 -1.35 15.68 36.47
C GLY A 101 -2.56 14.94 35.87
N PRO A 102 -3.81 15.33 36.22
CA PRO A 102 -4.99 14.54 35.93
C PRO A 102 -5.54 14.68 34.50
N GLY A 103 -4.81 15.32 33.57
CA GLY A 103 -5.26 15.49 32.18
C GLY A 103 -6.17 16.69 31.91
N PHE A 104 -6.37 17.57 32.91
CA PHE A 104 -7.02 18.87 32.77
C PHE A 104 -6.30 19.91 33.63
N LEU A 105 -6.54 21.20 33.37
CA LEU A 105 -6.03 22.32 34.17
C LEU A 105 -7.14 22.98 34.98
N GLN A 106 -6.79 23.60 36.10
CA GLN A 106 -7.70 24.47 36.85
C GLN A 106 -7.51 25.93 36.44
N PRO A 107 -8.59 26.73 36.36
CA PRO A 107 -8.46 28.16 36.09
C PRO A 107 -7.61 28.85 37.15
N GLY A 108 -6.62 29.63 36.69
CA GLY A 108 -5.72 30.39 37.54
C GLY A 108 -4.56 29.58 38.15
N GLU A 109 -4.42 28.30 37.80
CA GLU A 109 -3.28 27.45 38.19
C GLU A 109 -2.37 27.15 36.98
N PRO A 110 -1.04 27.16 37.15
CA PRO A 110 -0.12 26.77 36.09
C PRO A 110 -0.14 25.25 35.88
N GLY A 111 0.00 24.82 34.63
CA GLY A 111 0.22 23.43 34.26
C GLY A 111 1.34 23.27 33.26
N THR A 112 1.71 22.02 32.98
CA THR A 112 2.80 21.70 32.06
C THR A 112 2.32 20.69 31.01
N LEU A 113 2.54 21.01 29.74
CA LEU A 113 2.32 20.14 28.60
C LEU A 113 3.65 19.54 28.18
N HIS A 114 3.78 18.22 28.30
CA HIS A 114 4.92 17.48 27.79
C HIS A 114 4.65 17.09 26.34
N LEU A 115 5.57 17.46 25.47
CA LEU A 115 5.56 17.15 24.05
C LEU A 115 6.74 16.21 23.77
N GLN A 116 6.46 15.10 23.10
CA GLN A 116 7.46 14.17 22.62
C GLN A 116 7.37 14.13 21.10
N PHE A 117 8.35 14.76 20.47
CA PHE A 117 8.54 14.71 19.04
C PHE A 117 9.14 13.36 18.65
N GLU A 118 8.75 12.87 17.48
CA GLU A 118 9.35 11.68 16.90
C GLU A 118 10.83 11.91 16.52
N THR A 119 11.11 13.08 15.94
CA THR A 119 12.44 13.52 15.56
C THR A 119 12.50 15.05 15.66
N THR A 120 13.64 15.58 16.06
CA THR A 120 13.94 17.01 15.99
C THR A 120 15.29 17.18 15.34
N ASN A 121 15.43 18.15 14.44
CA ASN A 121 16.69 18.46 13.79
C ASN A 121 17.14 19.89 14.16
N ALA A 122 18.45 20.16 14.09
CA ALA A 122 19.03 21.44 14.51
C ALA A 122 18.54 22.66 13.69
N ALA A 123 18.04 22.42 12.47
CA ALA A 123 17.57 23.42 11.52
C ALA A 123 16.06 23.73 11.62
N MET A 124 15.31 22.95 12.40
CA MET A 124 13.85 23.03 12.48
C MET A 124 13.42 24.17 13.41
N CYS A 125 12.50 25.00 12.92
CA CYS A 125 11.71 25.94 13.72
C CYS A 125 10.50 25.21 14.31
N ILE A 126 10.24 25.39 15.60
CA ILE A 126 9.02 24.86 16.25
C ILE A 126 8.20 26.04 16.77
N CYS A 127 7.09 26.31 16.11
CA CYS A 127 6.11 27.32 16.48
C CYS A 127 5.02 26.67 17.35
N LEU A 128 4.73 27.26 18.51
CA LEU A 128 3.71 26.84 19.43
C LEU A 128 2.72 28.00 19.61
N GLN A 129 1.62 27.95 18.86
CA GLN A 129 0.54 28.90 19.01
C GLN A 129 -0.33 28.48 20.19
N LYS A 130 -0.44 29.37 21.17
CA LYS A 130 -1.29 29.20 22.35
C LYS A 130 -1.85 30.56 22.77
N ASP A 131 -3.12 30.53 23.20
CA ASP A 131 -3.87 31.69 23.65
C ASP A 131 -3.92 31.77 25.19
N ASP A 132 -2.77 31.51 25.81
CA ASP A 132 -2.58 31.61 27.26
C ASP A 132 -1.91 32.95 27.66
N PHE A 133 -1.62 33.15 28.95
CA PHE A 133 -1.02 34.41 29.42
C PHE A 133 0.39 34.66 28.88
N ALA A 134 1.17 33.60 28.61
CA ALA A 134 2.52 33.72 28.06
C ALA A 134 2.53 33.94 26.54
N GLY A 135 1.38 33.71 25.87
CA GLY A 135 1.23 33.88 24.43
C GLY A 135 1.96 32.82 23.63
N SER A 136 1.94 32.99 22.31
CA SER A 136 2.55 32.05 21.35
C SER A 136 4.07 32.09 21.41
N LEU A 137 4.72 30.93 21.29
CA LEU A 137 6.16 30.73 21.46
C LEU A 137 6.80 30.22 20.16
N VAL A 138 8.06 30.54 19.91
CA VAL A 138 8.88 29.95 18.85
C VAL A 138 10.21 29.46 19.40
N TYR A 139 10.54 28.20 19.13
CA TYR A 139 11.82 27.59 19.45
C TYR A 139 12.70 27.61 18.22
N LEU A 140 13.80 28.38 18.29
CA LEU A 140 14.63 28.72 17.14
C LEU A 140 15.60 27.60 16.75
N PRO A 141 16.05 27.53 15.49
CA PRO A 141 17.18 26.72 15.07
C PRO A 141 18.50 27.16 15.74
N VAL A 142 19.47 26.25 15.79
CA VAL A 142 20.76 26.53 16.46
C VAL A 142 21.51 27.63 15.71
N GLY A 143 21.78 28.75 16.38
CA GLY A 143 22.55 29.87 15.84
C GLY A 143 21.78 30.77 14.85
N GLN A 144 20.47 30.60 14.73
CA GLN A 144 19.62 31.39 13.83
C GLN A 144 18.77 32.43 14.57
N THR A 145 18.27 33.39 13.80
CA THR A 145 17.38 34.46 14.29
C THR A 145 15.92 34.13 14.02
N GLN A 146 15.02 34.87 14.66
CA GLN A 146 13.57 34.67 14.52
C GLN A 146 13.04 34.95 13.11
N GLU A 147 13.72 35.81 12.34
CA GLU A 147 13.35 36.14 10.95
C GLU A 147 13.50 34.93 10.01
N GLU A 148 14.28 33.92 10.41
CA GLU A 148 14.51 32.68 9.65
C GLU A 148 13.39 31.64 9.88
N CYS A 149 12.43 31.93 10.79
CA CYS A 149 11.23 31.13 11.02
C CYS A 149 9.97 31.87 10.52
N PRO A 150 9.73 31.94 9.19
CA PRO A 150 8.72 32.81 8.59
C PRO A 150 7.29 32.52 9.08
N THR A 151 6.99 31.28 9.44
CA THR A 151 5.66 30.84 9.90
C THR A 151 5.26 31.48 11.24
N CYS A 152 6.23 31.88 12.07
CA CYS A 152 5.98 32.40 13.42
C CYS A 152 6.94 33.52 13.82
N ALA A 153 7.33 34.36 12.87
CA ALA A 153 8.23 35.49 13.07
C ALA A 153 7.73 36.50 14.14
N GLN A 154 6.43 36.48 14.47
CA GLN A 154 5.79 37.32 15.49
C GLN A 154 5.69 36.69 16.89
N PHE A 155 6.06 35.42 17.09
CA PHE A 155 5.91 34.73 18.38
C PHE A 155 7.00 35.13 19.38
N HIS A 156 6.90 34.73 20.64
CA HIS A 156 7.96 35.00 21.60
C HIS A 156 9.09 33.97 21.45
N ALA A 157 10.32 34.44 21.23
CA ALA A 157 11.47 33.57 21.01
C ALA A 157 11.93 32.86 22.29
N MET A 158 12.04 31.54 22.19
CA MET A 158 12.58 30.64 23.21
C MET A 158 13.92 30.10 22.74
N PHE A 159 14.94 30.23 23.58
CA PHE A 159 16.31 29.77 23.30
C PHE A 159 16.57 28.34 23.78
N GLU A 160 15.67 27.78 24.59
CA GLU A 160 15.71 26.38 24.99
C GLU A 160 15.31 25.51 23.80
N ARG A 161 15.88 24.32 23.63
CA ARG A 161 15.54 23.41 22.53
C ARG A 161 14.96 22.12 23.11
N PRO A 162 14.18 21.36 22.33
CA PRO A 162 13.80 20.02 22.74
C PRO A 162 15.05 19.19 23.06
N VAL A 163 15.09 18.58 24.25
CA VAL A 163 16.17 17.70 24.69
C VAL A 163 15.69 16.28 24.49
N SER A 164 16.44 15.46 23.76
CA SER A 164 16.03 14.09 23.40
C SER A 164 14.65 14.04 22.74
N ASN A 165 14.40 14.98 21.82
CA ASN A 165 13.11 15.18 21.15
C ASN A 165 11.94 15.46 22.10
N SER A 166 12.20 15.91 23.33
CA SER A 166 11.17 16.24 24.32
C SER A 166 11.19 17.73 24.67
N LEU A 167 10.00 18.31 24.83
CA LEU A 167 9.81 19.69 25.23
C LEU A 167 8.72 19.78 26.31
N SER A 168 8.92 20.62 27.31
CA SER A 168 7.90 20.92 28.31
C SER A 168 7.47 22.38 28.17
N VAL A 169 6.17 22.60 28.03
CA VAL A 169 5.59 23.93 27.80
C VAL A 169 4.69 24.26 28.98
N GLU A 170 4.92 25.39 29.63
CA GLU A 170 4.02 25.89 30.67
C GLU A 170 2.75 26.49 30.06
N LEU A 171 1.62 26.19 30.69
CA LEU A 171 0.29 26.64 30.30
C LEU A 171 -0.39 27.33 31.48
N TYR A 172 -1.03 28.47 31.23
CA TYR A 172 -1.77 29.21 32.26
C TYR A 172 -3.04 29.88 31.70
N TYR A 173 -4.20 29.40 32.14
CA TYR A 173 -5.51 29.90 31.70
C TYR A 173 -6.33 30.45 32.86
N ALA A 174 -6.87 31.66 32.73
CA ALA A 174 -7.62 32.33 33.82
C ALA A 174 -9.09 31.89 33.93
N SER A 175 -9.67 31.34 32.86
CA SER A 175 -11.09 30.99 32.77
C SER A 175 -11.30 29.52 32.36
N GLU A 176 -12.48 28.99 32.69
CA GLU A 176 -12.89 27.65 32.25
C GLU A 176 -13.19 27.64 30.74
N GLY A 177 -12.83 26.56 30.07
CA GLY A 177 -13.00 26.43 28.62
C GLY A 177 -12.19 25.27 28.02
N VAL A 178 -12.30 25.12 26.70
CA VAL A 178 -11.43 24.26 25.90
C VAL A 178 -10.58 25.17 25.03
N TYR A 179 -9.26 25.05 25.16
CA TYR A 179 -8.28 25.89 24.49
C TYR A 179 -7.47 25.05 23.50
N GLU A 180 -7.06 25.66 22.41
CA GLU A 180 -6.26 25.00 21.38
C GLU A 180 -4.78 25.38 21.54
N VAL A 181 -3.92 24.37 21.45
CA VAL A 181 -2.47 24.54 21.33
C VAL A 181 -2.08 23.98 19.99
N ILE A 182 -1.66 24.85 19.07
CA ILE A 182 -1.29 24.44 17.71
C ILE A 182 0.23 24.42 17.61
N ILE A 183 0.77 23.25 17.31
CA ILE A 183 2.17 23.04 16.99
C ILE A 183 2.30 23.17 15.48
N GLN A 184 3.23 24.01 15.04
CA GLN A 184 3.64 24.10 13.64
C GLN A 184 5.15 23.99 13.60
N THR A 185 5.70 23.20 12.69
CA THR A 185 7.14 23.19 12.44
C THR A 185 7.44 23.61 11.02
N TYR A 186 8.53 24.35 10.86
CA TYR A 186 9.05 24.75 9.57
C TYR A 186 10.49 24.24 9.42
N ASP A 187 10.72 23.51 8.35
CA ASP A 187 12.01 23.13 7.80
C ASP A 187 11.98 23.49 6.30
N VAL A 188 13.13 23.79 5.69
CA VAL A 188 13.25 24.13 4.25
C VAL A 188 12.64 23.06 3.34
N ASN A 189 12.48 21.84 3.85
CA ASN A 189 11.93 20.70 3.12
C ASN A 189 10.47 20.40 3.48
N GLN A 190 9.93 20.92 4.59
CA GLN A 190 8.60 20.52 5.05
C GLN A 190 7.97 21.41 6.12
N ASN A 191 6.63 21.47 6.09
CA ASN A 191 5.78 21.93 7.18
C ASN A 191 5.07 20.75 7.87
N PHE A 192 4.87 20.85 9.17
CA PHE A 192 4.01 19.94 9.93
C PHE A 192 3.14 20.78 10.85
N SER A 193 1.88 20.37 11.04
CA SER A 193 0.98 21.02 11.98
C SER A 193 0.16 20.00 12.75
N HIS A 194 0.00 20.23 14.06
CA HIS A 194 -0.77 19.39 14.96
C HIS A 194 -1.50 20.28 15.97
N THR A 195 -2.77 19.98 16.24
CA THR A 195 -3.59 20.73 17.20
C THR A 195 -3.87 19.86 18.41
N ILE A 196 -3.71 20.42 19.61
CA ILE A 196 -3.94 19.76 20.88
C ILE A 196 -5.03 20.54 21.62
N LEU A 197 -6.03 19.83 22.15
CA LEU A 197 -7.11 20.44 22.94
C LEU A 197 -6.82 20.35 24.44
N ILE A 198 -6.75 21.51 25.11
CA ILE A 198 -6.53 21.63 26.55
C ILE A 198 -7.84 22.00 27.24
N THR A 199 -8.32 21.13 28.12
CA THR A 199 -9.51 21.41 28.93
C THR A 199 -9.13 22.08 30.24
N VAL A 200 -9.79 23.21 30.54
CA VAL A 200 -9.61 23.98 31.78
C VAL A 200 -10.94 24.01 32.53
N THR A 201 -10.98 23.44 33.74
CA THR A 201 -12.21 23.36 34.55
C THR A 201 -11.90 23.33 36.05
N LYS A 202 -12.84 23.87 36.85
CA LYS A 202 -12.83 23.77 38.32
C LYS A 202 -13.35 22.43 38.83
N THR A 203 -14.02 21.66 37.97
CA THR A 203 -14.63 20.38 38.35
C THR A 203 -13.60 19.27 38.24
N TYR A 204 -13.28 18.59 39.35
CA TYR A 204 -12.36 17.46 39.32
C TYR A 204 -12.95 16.31 38.51
N CYS A 205 -12.40 16.07 37.33
CA CYS A 205 -12.97 15.15 36.37
C CYS A 205 -11.85 14.55 35.53
N VAL A 206 -11.43 13.33 35.87
CA VAL A 206 -10.36 12.66 35.14
C VAL A 206 -10.89 12.28 33.74
N PRO A 207 -10.29 12.81 32.66
CA PRO A 207 -10.70 12.54 31.31
C PRO A 207 -10.50 11.05 30.98
N PRO A 208 -11.40 10.45 30.19
CA PRO A 208 -11.26 9.05 29.81
C PRO A 208 -10.10 8.83 28.84
N GLN A 209 -9.28 7.82 29.12
CA GLN A 209 -8.18 7.45 28.25
C GLN A 209 -8.69 6.53 27.12
N ILE A 210 -8.40 6.89 25.87
CA ILE A 210 -8.66 6.03 24.71
C ILE A 210 -7.39 5.20 24.43
N VAL A 211 -7.55 3.90 24.27
CA VAL A 211 -6.45 2.95 24.01
C VAL A 211 -6.79 2.12 22.78
N LEU A 212 -5.95 2.16 21.75
CA LEU A 212 -6.07 1.29 20.58
C LEU A 212 -5.66 -0.15 20.93
N ALA A 213 -6.37 -1.14 20.38
CA ALA A 213 -6.00 -2.55 20.53
C ALA A 213 -4.62 -2.83 19.91
N TYR A 214 -4.36 -2.26 18.73
CA TYR A 214 -3.04 -2.21 18.13
C TYR A 214 -2.35 -0.87 18.46
N GLY A 215 -1.76 -0.79 19.65
CA GLY A 215 -1.20 0.45 20.20
C GLY A 215 -0.07 1.07 19.37
N MET A 216 0.64 0.30 18.54
CA MET A 216 1.71 0.83 17.69
C MET A 216 1.20 1.74 16.55
N ALA A 217 -0.06 1.57 16.14
CA ALA A 217 -0.66 2.44 15.11
C ALA A 217 -0.83 3.90 15.56
N THR A 218 -0.54 4.27 16.81
CA THR A 218 -0.43 5.69 17.18
C THR A 218 0.78 6.38 16.56
N SER A 219 1.69 5.63 15.93
CA SER A 219 2.84 6.16 15.20
C SER A 219 2.70 5.91 13.70
N PRO A 220 2.98 6.91 12.85
CA PRO A 220 2.97 6.75 11.40
C PRO A 220 4.08 5.82 10.89
N ASN A 221 5.11 5.53 11.69
CA ASN A 221 6.15 4.55 11.34
C ASN A 221 5.70 3.10 11.46
N TYR A 222 4.71 2.86 12.32
CA TYR A 222 4.18 1.54 12.61
C TYR A 222 2.67 1.51 12.33
N PRO A 223 2.26 1.88 11.10
CA PRO A 223 0.86 1.93 10.75
C PRO A 223 0.25 0.53 10.84
N LEU A 224 -1.06 0.47 11.01
CA LEU A 224 -1.79 -0.75 10.73
C LEU A 224 -1.80 -0.98 9.22
N SER A 225 -1.07 -2.00 8.74
CA SER A 225 -1.09 -2.39 7.33
C SER A 225 -2.24 -3.34 7.06
N ILE A 226 -3.08 -3.00 6.08
CA ILE A 226 -4.15 -3.84 5.55
C ILE A 226 -4.09 -3.83 4.02
N ARG A 227 -4.70 -4.81 3.36
CA ARG A 227 -4.94 -4.74 1.91
C ARG A 227 -6.31 -4.14 1.62
N SER A 228 -6.48 -3.54 0.45
CA SER A 228 -7.78 -2.95 0.09
C SER A 228 -8.91 -3.98 -0.02
N ASP A 229 -8.60 -5.25 -0.31
CA ASP A 229 -9.54 -6.38 -0.37
C ASP A 229 -9.88 -6.96 1.03
N GLN A 230 -9.55 -6.23 2.09
CA GLN A 230 -9.80 -6.64 3.48
C GLN A 230 -10.49 -5.50 4.23
N PRO A 231 -11.42 -5.79 5.15
CA PRO A 231 -12.03 -4.78 5.99
C PRO A 231 -10.99 -4.16 6.94
N LEU A 232 -11.06 -2.85 7.12
CA LEU A 232 -10.33 -2.14 8.17
C LEU A 232 -11.11 -2.24 9.48
N GLU A 233 -10.46 -2.73 10.54
CA GLU A 233 -11.02 -2.74 11.89
C GLU A 233 -10.07 -2.04 12.88
N LEU A 234 -10.52 -0.93 13.46
CA LEU A 234 -9.85 -0.25 14.56
C LEU A 234 -10.65 -0.45 15.84
N THR A 235 -10.20 -1.39 16.65
CA THR A 235 -10.77 -1.65 17.98
C THR A 235 -10.14 -0.72 19.02
N THR A 236 -10.97 -0.11 19.84
CA THR A 236 -10.53 0.77 20.93
C THR A 236 -11.03 0.29 22.28
N SER A 237 -10.38 0.73 23.36
CA SER A 237 -10.89 0.61 24.72
C SER A 237 -10.82 1.94 25.45
N ILE A 238 -11.89 2.27 26.15
CA ILE A 238 -12.00 3.50 26.93
C ILE A 238 -11.79 3.11 28.39
N ARG A 239 -10.77 3.69 29.02
CA ARG A 239 -10.38 3.39 30.40
C ARG A 239 -10.48 4.62 31.28
N GLY A 240 -10.99 4.40 32.49
CA GLY A 240 -11.05 5.38 33.56
C GLY A 240 -12.06 6.48 33.29
N THR A 241 -12.91 6.77 34.26
CA THR A 241 -13.43 8.12 34.44
C THR A 241 -13.97 8.24 35.85
N ASN A 242 -13.58 9.31 36.56
CA ASN A 242 -14.26 9.73 37.78
C ASN A 242 -15.28 10.84 37.48
N CYS A 243 -15.50 11.14 36.21
CA CYS A 243 -16.54 12.06 35.79
C CYS A 243 -17.90 11.42 36.03
N SER A 244 -18.68 12.01 36.92
CA SER A 244 -20.11 11.71 37.02
C SER A 244 -20.75 12.23 35.73
N ALA A 245 -20.79 11.41 34.67
CA ALA A 245 -21.40 11.79 33.41
C ALA A 245 -22.89 12.06 33.65
N VAL A 246 -23.28 13.34 33.67
CA VAL A 246 -24.69 13.75 33.80
C VAL A 246 -25.35 13.89 32.42
N GLY A 247 -24.56 13.85 31.33
CA GLY A 247 -25.01 14.00 29.95
C GLY A 247 -24.61 12.86 29.01
N THR A 248 -24.98 12.99 27.73
CA THR A 248 -24.67 12.00 26.67
C THR A 248 -23.23 12.18 26.19
N ASN A 249 -22.42 11.12 26.27
CA ASN A 249 -21.08 11.11 25.69
C ASN A 249 -21.18 10.97 24.17
N TYR A 250 -20.28 11.64 23.45
CA TYR A 250 -20.26 11.62 21.99
C TYR A 250 -18.89 11.13 21.50
N ILE A 251 -18.91 10.09 20.68
CA ILE A 251 -17.72 9.59 19.97
C ILE A 251 -17.83 10.07 18.52
N LYS A 252 -16.71 10.47 17.94
CA LYS A 252 -16.62 10.79 16.52
C LYS A 252 -15.33 10.22 15.97
N TRP A 253 -15.43 9.45 14.90
CA TRP A 253 -14.29 9.13 14.06
C TRP A 253 -14.21 10.09 12.88
N THR A 254 -13.00 10.47 12.50
CA THR A 254 -12.66 11.16 11.26
C THR A 254 -11.54 10.42 10.57
N LEU A 255 -11.66 10.22 9.26
CA LEU A 255 -10.65 9.55 8.46
C LEU A 255 -10.13 10.50 7.39
N THR A 256 -8.82 10.72 7.38
CA THR A 256 -8.14 11.65 6.47
C THR A 256 -7.10 10.90 5.66
N LYS A 257 -7.11 11.08 4.33
CA LYS A 257 -6.04 10.58 3.47
C LYS A 257 -4.81 11.47 3.62
N LEU A 258 -3.65 10.86 3.81
CA LEU A 258 -2.38 11.54 4.03
C LEU A 258 -1.46 11.42 2.81
N ASP A 259 -0.66 12.44 2.57
CA ASP A 259 0.53 12.29 1.73
C ASP A 259 1.53 11.37 2.44
N PRO A 260 2.03 10.31 1.80
CA PRO A 260 2.92 9.36 2.45
C PRO A 260 4.30 9.93 2.80
N ASN A 261 4.69 11.09 2.25
CA ASN A 261 5.96 11.75 2.54
C ASN A 261 5.78 12.86 3.58
N THR A 262 4.79 13.74 3.37
CA THR A 262 4.59 14.91 4.26
C THR A 262 3.67 14.60 5.44
N MET A 263 2.88 13.53 5.37
CA MET A 263 1.80 13.23 6.32
C MET A 263 0.74 14.33 6.43
N GLU A 264 0.72 15.28 5.50
CA GLU A 264 -0.33 16.29 5.41
C GLU A 264 -1.61 15.68 4.83
N GLY A 265 -2.76 16.17 5.27
CA GLY A 265 -4.05 15.74 4.72
C GLY A 265 -4.22 16.22 3.28
N ILE A 266 -4.32 15.28 2.33
CA ILE A 266 -4.44 15.55 0.89
C ILE A 266 -5.87 15.47 0.34
N GLY A 267 -6.88 15.31 1.22
CA GLY A 267 -8.29 15.42 0.86
C GLY A 267 -9.16 14.20 1.20
N GLU A 268 -10.47 14.39 1.06
CA GLU A 268 -11.52 13.55 1.65
C GLU A 268 -11.50 12.09 1.17
N VAL A 269 -11.52 11.20 2.16
CA VAL A 269 -11.86 9.80 1.95
C VAL A 269 -13.34 9.72 1.59
N HIS A 270 -13.64 9.34 0.35
CA HIS A 270 -15.01 9.05 -0.07
C HIS A 270 -15.43 7.69 0.50
N VAL A 271 -15.72 7.66 1.80
CA VAL A 271 -16.57 6.59 2.33
C VAL A 271 -17.99 6.91 1.87
N ARG A 272 -18.70 5.94 1.28
CA ARG A 272 -20.14 6.13 0.98
C ARG A 272 -20.82 6.47 2.31
N ASP A 273 -21.48 7.62 2.33
CA ASP A 273 -22.10 8.35 3.45
C ASP A 273 -21.16 9.15 4.38
N PRO A 274 -21.57 10.37 4.82
CA PRO A 274 -20.84 11.16 5.79
C PRO A 274 -21.05 10.55 7.18
N VAL A 275 -20.31 9.49 7.49
CA VAL A 275 -20.53 8.77 8.74
C VAL A 275 -19.77 9.47 9.85
N ILE A 276 -20.45 10.37 10.54
CA ILE A 276 -20.16 10.57 11.95
C ILE A 276 -20.34 9.20 12.63
N TRP A 277 -19.26 8.43 12.78
CA TRP A 277 -19.33 7.17 13.51
C TRP A 277 -19.31 7.46 15.00
N THR A 278 -20.46 7.31 15.64
CA THR A 278 -20.59 7.35 17.11
C THR A 278 -20.28 6.01 17.77
N MET A 279 -19.79 5.04 17.00
CA MET A 279 -19.38 3.73 17.48
C MET A 279 -17.99 3.80 18.09
N ARG A 280 -17.76 3.00 19.13
CA ARG A 280 -16.47 2.89 19.81
C ARG A 280 -15.38 2.36 18.87
N ASP A 281 -15.72 1.37 18.07
CA ASP A 281 -14.82 0.75 17.11
C ASP A 281 -15.15 1.23 15.69
N LEU A 282 -14.12 1.46 14.87
CA LEU A 282 -14.29 1.85 13.47
C LEU A 282 -14.13 0.60 12.60
N ARG A 283 -15.15 0.29 11.80
CA ARG A 283 -15.10 -0.74 10.76
C ARG A 283 -15.39 -0.11 9.40
N ILE A 284 -14.50 -0.34 8.44
CA ILE A 284 -14.69 0.06 7.04
C ILE A 284 -14.61 -1.21 6.20
N GLU A 285 -15.63 -1.42 5.37
CA GLU A 285 -15.74 -2.62 4.55
C GLU A 285 -14.63 -2.69 3.48
N GLU A 286 -14.38 -3.91 3.00
CA GLU A 286 -13.47 -4.19 1.90
C GLU A 286 -13.82 -3.37 0.64
N ASP A 287 -12.81 -3.12 -0.20
CA ASP A 287 -12.87 -2.34 -1.44
C ASP A 287 -13.41 -0.90 -1.32
N THR A 288 -13.62 -0.41 -0.09
CA THR A 288 -14.04 0.97 0.17
C THR A 288 -12.87 1.95 0.15
N LEU A 289 -11.72 1.53 0.70
CA LEU A 289 -10.51 2.36 0.76
C LEU A 289 -9.57 2.05 -0.40
N PHE A 290 -9.25 3.07 -1.20
CA PHE A 290 -8.20 2.95 -2.19
C PHE A 290 -6.82 2.81 -1.50
N PRO A 291 -5.85 2.09 -2.09
CA PRO A 291 -4.50 2.02 -1.54
C PRO A 291 -3.89 3.40 -1.27
N GLY A 292 -3.26 3.55 -0.10
CA GLY A 292 -2.79 4.84 0.40
C GLY A 292 -2.48 4.83 1.89
N PHE A 293 -2.10 6.00 2.39
CA PHE A 293 -1.83 6.24 3.80
C PHE A 293 -2.94 7.10 4.42
N TYR A 294 -3.39 6.75 5.62
CA TYR A 294 -4.56 7.35 6.25
C TYR A 294 -4.34 7.60 7.73
N ALA A 295 -4.95 8.65 8.27
CA ALA A 295 -5.11 8.89 9.71
C ALA A 295 -6.58 8.78 10.10
N ALA A 296 -6.87 7.85 11.01
CA ALA A 296 -8.17 7.69 11.65
C ALA A 296 -8.09 8.30 13.06
N GLU A 297 -8.75 9.44 13.25
CA GLU A 297 -8.81 10.13 14.52
C GLU A 297 -10.13 9.82 15.23
N MET A 298 -10.05 9.37 16.47
CA MET A 298 -11.20 9.19 17.36
C MET A 298 -11.22 10.32 18.38
N ARG A 299 -12.33 11.05 18.44
CA ARG A 299 -12.60 12.07 19.43
C ARG A 299 -13.75 11.64 20.33
N LEU A 300 -13.52 11.62 21.64
CA LEU A 300 -14.51 11.36 22.67
C LEU A 300 -14.78 12.65 23.45
N THR A 301 -16.03 13.09 23.46
CA THR A 301 -16.48 14.25 24.23
C THR A 301 -17.46 13.81 25.31
N VAL A 302 -17.10 14.09 26.57
CA VAL A 302 -17.88 13.78 27.77
C VAL A 302 -18.55 15.05 28.27
N GLN A 303 -19.89 15.06 28.32
CA GLN A 303 -20.64 16.17 28.89
C GLN A 303 -20.76 16.06 30.41
N THR A 304 -20.29 17.09 31.11
CA THR A 304 -20.22 17.17 32.57
C THR A 304 -21.34 18.05 33.13
N GLY A 305 -22.60 17.75 32.80
CA GLY A 305 -23.76 18.50 33.30
C GLY A 305 -23.90 19.92 32.72
N ASN A 306 -24.98 20.62 33.09
CA ASN A 306 -25.25 21.95 32.56
C ASN A 306 -24.29 22.98 33.19
N LEU A 307 -23.61 23.78 32.35
CA LEU A 307 -22.67 24.86 32.69
C LEU A 307 -21.20 24.48 32.94
N VAL A 308 -20.81 23.21 32.80
CA VAL A 308 -19.40 22.80 32.85
C VAL A 308 -18.87 22.55 31.42
N PRO A 309 -17.64 22.96 31.09
CA PRO A 309 -17.05 22.65 29.79
C PRO A 309 -17.00 21.13 29.55
N ALA A 310 -17.37 20.72 28.35
CA ALA A 310 -17.26 19.32 27.95
C ALA A 310 -15.78 18.92 27.90
N ILE A 311 -15.49 17.71 28.39
CA ILE A 311 -14.13 17.17 28.40
C ILE A 311 -13.92 16.39 27.11
N THR A 312 -12.86 16.70 26.38
CA THR A 312 -12.54 16.03 25.13
C THR A 312 -11.24 15.24 25.26
N THR A 313 -11.25 14.00 24.79
CA THR A 313 -10.04 13.20 24.57
C THR A 313 -9.97 12.70 23.14
N GLU A 314 -8.76 12.56 22.62
CA GLU A 314 -8.51 12.20 21.24
C GLU A 314 -7.40 11.17 21.11
N ILE A 315 -7.46 10.36 20.05
CA ILE A 315 -6.38 9.46 19.64
C ILE A 315 -6.38 9.36 18.12
N THR A 316 -5.19 9.28 17.52
CA THR A 316 -5.02 9.04 16.09
C THR A 316 -4.41 7.67 15.85
N ALA A 317 -4.97 6.92 14.91
CA ALA A 317 -4.43 5.67 14.38
C ALA A 317 -4.00 5.87 12.92
N TYR A 318 -2.77 5.50 12.59
CA TYR A 318 -2.26 5.52 11.22
C TYR A 318 -2.47 4.17 10.55
N VAL A 319 -2.98 4.19 9.31
CA VAL A 319 -3.33 3.01 8.54
C VAL A 319 -2.67 3.09 7.16
N ARG A 320 -2.07 1.98 6.73
CA ARG A 320 -1.53 1.79 5.39
C ARG A 320 -2.39 0.79 4.66
N VAL A 321 -3.07 1.23 3.60
CA VAL A 321 -3.85 0.37 2.72
C VAL A 321 -2.98 0.01 1.51
N GLU A 322 -2.68 -1.27 1.36
CA GLU A 322 -1.86 -1.81 0.28
C GLU A 322 -2.72 -2.28 -0.89
N PHE A 323 -2.10 -2.30 -2.07
CA PHE A 323 -2.75 -2.87 -3.25
C PHE A 323 -2.99 -4.37 -3.05
N PRO A 324 -4.13 -4.91 -3.51
CA PRO A 324 -4.39 -6.33 -3.48
C PRO A 324 -3.50 -7.04 -4.51
N PRO A 325 -3.27 -8.36 -4.43
CA PRO A 325 -2.60 -9.11 -5.49
C PRO A 325 -3.31 -8.95 -6.84
N ILE A 326 -2.59 -9.03 -7.95
CA ILE A 326 -3.22 -9.05 -9.27
C ILE A 326 -3.88 -10.40 -9.55
N VAL A 327 -4.95 -10.40 -10.32
CA VAL A 327 -5.70 -11.61 -10.64
C VAL A 327 -5.27 -12.09 -12.03
N VAL A 328 -4.59 -13.23 -12.07
CA VAL A 328 -4.12 -13.85 -13.32
C VAL A 328 -5.01 -15.03 -13.68
N ARG A 329 -5.48 -15.10 -14.92
CA ARG A 329 -6.41 -16.12 -15.42
C ARG A 329 -6.18 -16.39 -16.90
N PHE A 330 -6.33 -17.64 -17.34
CA PHE A 330 -6.22 -17.99 -18.77
C PHE A 330 -7.48 -17.65 -19.57
N PHE A 331 -8.64 -17.80 -18.92
CA PHE A 331 -9.98 -17.54 -19.47
C PHE A 331 -10.84 -16.88 -18.39
N PRO A 332 -11.97 -16.24 -18.75
CA PRO A 332 -12.97 -15.82 -17.77
C PRO A 332 -13.38 -17.01 -16.90
N GLY A 333 -13.41 -16.83 -15.57
CA GLY A 333 -13.68 -17.91 -14.60
C GLY A 333 -12.50 -18.87 -14.35
N ASN A 334 -11.44 -18.85 -15.17
CA ASN A 334 -10.21 -19.64 -15.01
C ASN A 334 -10.45 -21.14 -14.72
N PRO A 335 -10.96 -21.91 -15.69
CA PRO A 335 -11.23 -23.34 -15.52
C PRO A 335 -9.94 -24.10 -15.15
N GLU A 336 -10.05 -25.11 -14.30
CA GLU A 336 -8.89 -25.95 -13.92
C GLU A 336 -8.43 -26.84 -15.08
N VAL A 337 -9.38 -27.30 -15.90
CA VAL A 337 -9.14 -28.21 -17.02
C VAL A 337 -9.89 -27.72 -18.26
N ILE A 338 -9.23 -27.76 -19.41
CA ILE A 338 -9.91 -27.65 -20.71
C ILE A 338 -9.49 -28.80 -21.63
N ASP A 339 -10.42 -29.25 -22.46
CA ASP A 339 -10.14 -30.20 -23.53
C ASP A 339 -9.79 -29.45 -24.83
N ILE A 340 -8.72 -29.87 -25.50
CA ILE A 340 -8.27 -29.29 -26.77
C ILE A 340 -8.15 -30.37 -27.84
N GLY A 341 -8.61 -30.04 -29.06
CA GLY A 341 -8.57 -30.94 -30.19
C GLY A 341 -7.28 -30.81 -31.00
N LEU A 342 -6.64 -31.93 -31.32
CA LEU A 342 -5.39 -31.95 -32.08
C LEU A 342 -5.56 -31.85 -33.60
N LEU A 343 -6.80 -32.01 -34.11
CA LEU A 343 -7.08 -31.84 -35.55
C LEU A 343 -7.25 -30.36 -35.95
N GLY A 344 -7.26 -29.44 -34.99
CA GLY A 344 -7.24 -27.99 -35.26
C GLY A 344 -5.87 -27.51 -35.73
N SER A 345 -5.78 -26.31 -36.31
CA SER A 345 -4.51 -25.73 -36.76
C SER A 345 -3.74 -25.01 -35.65
N GLU A 346 -4.40 -24.54 -34.59
CA GLU A 346 -3.79 -23.69 -33.57
C GLU A 346 -4.55 -23.77 -32.24
N VAL A 347 -3.81 -23.64 -31.13
CA VAL A 347 -4.34 -23.47 -29.78
C VAL A 347 -3.88 -22.10 -29.29
N CYS A 348 -4.82 -21.25 -28.85
CA CYS A 348 -4.53 -19.91 -28.34
C CYS A 348 -5.01 -19.74 -26.90
N LEU A 349 -4.11 -19.27 -26.04
CA LEU A 349 -4.37 -18.89 -24.65
C LEU A 349 -4.16 -17.38 -24.53
N ARG A 350 -5.15 -16.65 -24.00
CA ARG A 350 -5.10 -15.18 -23.91
C ARG A 350 -5.30 -14.63 -22.48
N PRO A 351 -4.37 -14.91 -21.55
CA PRO A 351 -4.44 -14.39 -20.19
C PRO A 351 -4.54 -12.88 -20.08
N ASN A 352 -3.94 -12.13 -21.00
CA ASN A 352 -4.03 -10.67 -21.04
C ASN A 352 -5.45 -10.12 -21.19
N GLU A 353 -6.37 -10.89 -21.81
CA GLU A 353 -7.77 -10.50 -21.97
C GLU A 353 -8.63 -10.87 -20.75
N SER A 354 -8.17 -11.81 -19.92
CA SER A 354 -8.96 -12.37 -18.80
C SER A 354 -8.42 -12.01 -17.40
N SER A 355 -7.17 -11.58 -17.32
CA SER A 355 -6.50 -11.16 -16.09
C SER A 355 -6.77 -9.68 -15.82
N TYR A 356 -6.83 -9.29 -14.54
CA TYR A 356 -7.11 -7.91 -14.16
C TYR A 356 -6.41 -7.51 -12.87
N ASP A 357 -6.24 -6.20 -12.69
CA ASP A 357 -5.84 -5.60 -11.44
C ASP A 357 -7.09 -5.18 -10.66
N PRO A 358 -7.34 -5.74 -9.46
CA PRO A 358 -8.50 -5.34 -8.65
C PRO A 358 -8.57 -3.83 -8.38
N ALA A 359 -7.44 -3.13 -8.34
CA ALA A 359 -7.36 -1.68 -8.13
C ALA A 359 -7.67 -0.83 -9.38
N ILE A 360 -7.85 -1.45 -10.55
CA ILE A 360 -8.35 -0.77 -11.76
C ILE A 360 -9.84 -1.07 -11.89
N PHE A 361 -10.66 -0.02 -11.75
CA PHE A 361 -12.12 -0.13 -11.82
C PHE A 361 -12.61 -0.64 -13.18
N ASP A 362 -12.09 -0.08 -14.27
CA ASP A 362 -12.42 -0.52 -15.63
C ASP A 362 -11.68 -1.82 -15.98
N ARG A 363 -12.42 -2.93 -16.02
CA ARG A 363 -11.90 -4.26 -16.37
C ARG A 363 -11.51 -4.40 -17.84
N GLN A 364 -12.02 -3.54 -18.72
CA GLN A 364 -11.74 -3.57 -20.16
C GLN A 364 -10.56 -2.64 -20.52
N ALA A 365 -10.17 -1.74 -19.63
CA ALA A 365 -8.99 -0.91 -19.80
C ALA A 365 -7.70 -1.74 -19.78
N ASN A 366 -6.61 -1.15 -20.27
CA ASN A 366 -5.28 -1.75 -20.15
C ASN A 366 -4.92 -1.92 -18.66
N GLN A 367 -4.76 -3.18 -18.25
CA GLN A 367 -4.47 -3.55 -16.87
C GLN A 367 -3.01 -3.27 -16.46
N ASN A 368 -2.15 -2.84 -17.39
CA ASN A 368 -0.76 -2.42 -17.17
C ASN A 368 0.12 -3.50 -16.48
N PHE A 369 -0.02 -4.76 -16.89
CA PHE A 369 0.93 -5.81 -16.53
C PHE A 369 2.30 -5.54 -17.18
N SER A 370 3.39 -5.64 -16.42
CA SER A 370 4.75 -5.33 -16.88
C SER A 370 5.47 -6.52 -17.50
N GLU A 371 5.20 -7.74 -17.04
CA GLU A 371 5.83 -8.95 -17.56
C GLU A 371 4.90 -10.17 -17.44
N TRP A 372 5.03 -11.11 -18.39
CA TRP A 372 4.42 -12.43 -18.35
C TRP A 372 5.49 -13.51 -18.44
N ILE A 373 5.41 -14.52 -17.59
CA ILE A 373 6.29 -15.69 -17.62
C ILE A 373 5.44 -16.94 -17.76
N TRP A 374 5.72 -17.71 -18.80
CA TRP A 374 5.01 -18.93 -19.14
C TRP A 374 5.84 -20.16 -18.83
N TYR A 375 5.18 -21.18 -18.30
CA TYR A 375 5.74 -22.51 -18.07
C TYR A 375 4.81 -23.56 -18.65
N CYS A 376 5.42 -24.64 -19.13
CA CYS A 376 4.69 -25.81 -19.59
C CYS A 376 5.38 -27.08 -19.09
N ALA A 377 4.59 -28.06 -18.66
CA ALA A 377 5.05 -29.40 -18.33
C ALA A 377 3.98 -30.43 -18.75
N GLN A 378 4.35 -31.68 -19.00
CA GLN A 378 3.36 -32.76 -19.06
C GLN A 378 2.94 -33.18 -17.64
N GLU A 379 1.72 -33.67 -17.46
CA GLU A 379 1.26 -34.20 -16.18
C GLU A 379 2.22 -35.31 -15.67
N GLY A 380 2.68 -35.14 -14.42
CA GLY A 380 3.71 -35.99 -13.81
C GLY A 380 5.14 -35.43 -13.92
N GLU A 381 5.36 -34.35 -14.67
CA GLU A 381 6.64 -33.64 -14.75
C GLU A 381 6.65 -32.39 -13.85
N ASN A 382 7.84 -31.97 -13.41
CA ASN A 382 8.02 -30.72 -12.69
C ASN A 382 8.34 -29.57 -13.64
N PHE A 383 7.81 -28.38 -13.38
CA PHE A 383 8.23 -27.17 -14.09
C PHE A 383 9.72 -26.91 -13.87
N THR A 384 10.43 -26.56 -14.95
CA THR A 384 11.85 -26.19 -14.92
C THR A 384 12.06 -24.83 -15.57
N ASP A 385 13.21 -24.20 -15.32
CA ASP A 385 13.61 -22.97 -16.02
C ASP A 385 14.35 -23.24 -17.34
N THR A 386 14.40 -24.50 -17.79
CA THR A 386 14.91 -24.85 -19.12
C THR A 386 14.04 -24.19 -20.17
N VAL A 387 14.65 -23.48 -21.12
CA VAL A 387 13.91 -22.75 -22.14
C VAL A 387 13.32 -23.73 -23.15
N THR A 388 12.00 -23.69 -23.33
CA THR A 388 11.25 -24.43 -24.36
C THR A 388 10.58 -23.47 -25.34
N SER A 389 10.29 -23.91 -26.56
CA SER A 389 9.63 -23.07 -27.56
C SER A 389 8.70 -23.89 -28.45
N PRO A 390 7.46 -23.40 -28.70
CA PRO A 390 6.56 -24.04 -29.65
C PRO A 390 7.21 -24.19 -31.03
N LYS A 391 7.08 -25.36 -31.64
CA LYS A 391 7.54 -25.62 -33.01
C LYS A 391 6.55 -25.07 -34.02
N PRO A 392 7.04 -24.64 -35.20
CA PRO A 392 6.15 -24.15 -36.26
C PRO A 392 5.25 -25.26 -36.82
N PRO A 393 4.13 -24.91 -37.47
CA PRO A 393 3.28 -25.86 -38.17
C PRO A 393 4.05 -26.76 -39.13
N GLY A 394 3.80 -28.08 -39.07
CA GLY A 394 4.43 -29.06 -39.97
C GLY A 394 5.83 -29.50 -39.55
N PHE A 395 6.34 -29.08 -38.39
CA PHE A 395 7.61 -29.56 -37.86
C PHE A 395 7.59 -31.09 -37.65
N ALA A 396 8.62 -31.77 -38.16
CA ALA A 396 8.77 -33.22 -38.03
C ALA A 396 9.56 -33.57 -36.76
N PHE A 397 8.86 -34.05 -35.73
CA PHE A 397 9.50 -34.52 -34.50
C PHE A 397 10.25 -35.83 -34.74
N THR A 398 11.53 -35.87 -34.37
CA THR A 398 12.36 -37.08 -34.46
C THR A 398 12.38 -37.80 -33.11
N GLY A 399 11.64 -38.90 -32.97
CA GLY A 399 11.60 -39.73 -31.76
C GLY A 399 10.38 -39.51 -30.86
N SER A 400 10.42 -40.06 -29.63
CA SER A 400 9.37 -39.87 -28.63
C SER A 400 9.36 -38.42 -28.17
N ARG A 401 8.21 -37.76 -28.22
CA ARG A 401 8.05 -36.42 -27.65
C ARG A 401 8.01 -36.54 -26.12
N THR A 402 8.74 -35.70 -25.42
CA THR A 402 8.69 -35.60 -23.96
C THR A 402 8.37 -34.17 -23.56
N GLY A 403 7.60 -34.02 -22.48
CA GLY A 403 7.12 -32.74 -22.00
C GLY A 403 6.49 -31.85 -23.07
N CYS A 404 6.74 -30.55 -22.98
CA CYS A 404 6.07 -29.57 -23.82
C CYS A 404 6.79 -29.30 -25.13
N PHE A 405 6.01 -29.27 -26.22
CA PHE A 405 6.49 -28.95 -27.56
C PHE A 405 7.64 -29.85 -28.06
N GLY A 406 7.79 -31.04 -27.47
CA GLY A 406 8.86 -31.99 -27.75
C GLY A 406 10.23 -31.67 -27.11
N ASP A 407 10.33 -30.60 -26.30
CA ASP A 407 11.60 -30.16 -25.69
C ASP A 407 11.71 -30.53 -24.19
N GLY A 408 10.68 -31.13 -23.59
CA GLY A 408 10.59 -31.35 -22.14
C GLY A 408 9.85 -30.23 -21.38
N PRO A 409 9.73 -30.35 -20.04
CA PRO A 409 9.10 -29.32 -19.22
C PRO A 409 10.02 -28.10 -19.09
N GLY A 410 9.47 -26.89 -19.13
CA GLY A 410 10.30 -25.69 -19.19
C GLY A 410 9.57 -24.35 -19.19
N ARG A 411 10.36 -23.28 -19.14
CA ARG A 411 9.93 -21.90 -19.35
C ARG A 411 9.80 -21.63 -20.85
N ILE A 412 8.63 -21.18 -21.28
CA ILE A 412 8.40 -20.84 -22.69
C ILE A 412 9.12 -19.53 -23.00
N ASN A 413 9.84 -19.46 -24.11
CA ASN A 413 10.56 -18.27 -24.56
C ASN A 413 9.62 -17.18 -25.11
N THR A 414 8.78 -16.62 -24.25
CA THR A 414 7.89 -15.49 -24.58
C THR A 414 7.57 -14.67 -23.33
N GLN A 415 7.35 -13.37 -23.54
CA GLN A 415 6.80 -12.44 -22.55
C GLN A 415 5.43 -11.88 -22.94
N ALA A 416 4.85 -12.39 -24.04
CA ALA A 416 3.53 -11.97 -24.48
C ALA A 416 2.46 -12.43 -23.49
N GLY A 417 1.46 -11.59 -23.22
CA GLY A 417 0.31 -11.96 -22.40
C GLY A 417 -0.69 -12.89 -23.11
N ALA A 418 -0.40 -13.28 -24.35
CA ALA A 418 -1.09 -14.31 -25.12
C ALA A 418 -0.08 -15.28 -25.73
N LEU A 419 -0.47 -16.54 -25.83
CA LEU A 419 0.33 -17.62 -26.40
C LEU A 419 -0.53 -18.41 -27.39
N CYS A 420 -0.16 -18.38 -28.66
CA CYS A 420 -0.73 -19.24 -29.70
C CYS A 420 0.34 -20.21 -30.22
N PHE A 421 -0.03 -21.47 -30.41
CA PHE A 421 0.88 -22.49 -30.93
C PHE A 421 0.14 -23.55 -31.75
N TRP A 422 0.87 -24.15 -32.69
CA TRP A 422 0.34 -25.25 -33.50
C TRP A 422 0.00 -26.46 -32.63
N SER A 423 -1.23 -26.98 -32.77
CA SER A 423 -1.75 -28.14 -32.02
C SER A 423 -0.86 -29.39 -32.13
N GLY A 424 -0.17 -29.58 -33.27
CA GLY A 424 0.73 -30.71 -33.50
C GLY A 424 1.97 -30.73 -32.58
N ASN A 425 2.20 -29.67 -31.82
CA ASN A 425 3.18 -29.65 -30.74
C ASN A 425 2.82 -30.56 -29.55
N LEU A 426 1.57 -31.02 -29.46
CA LEU A 426 1.10 -31.85 -28.36
C LEU A 426 0.81 -33.28 -28.84
N GLU A 427 0.93 -34.24 -27.93
CA GLU A 427 0.58 -35.64 -28.17
C GLU A 427 -0.90 -35.91 -27.87
N PRO A 428 -1.55 -36.84 -28.61
CA PRO A 428 -2.92 -37.24 -28.33
C PRO A 428 -3.07 -37.92 -26.97
N ASP A 429 -4.21 -37.68 -26.31
CA ASP A 429 -4.62 -38.31 -25.06
C ASP A 429 -3.62 -38.10 -23.90
N ARG A 430 -2.98 -36.92 -23.88
CA ARG A 430 -2.09 -36.46 -22.80
C ARG A 430 -2.69 -35.26 -22.08
N THR A 431 -2.23 -35.02 -20.86
CA THR A 431 -2.51 -33.79 -20.11
C THR A 431 -1.24 -32.96 -20.01
N TYR A 432 -1.34 -31.67 -20.33
CA TYR A 432 -0.28 -30.68 -20.15
C TYR A 432 -0.67 -29.66 -19.11
N LEU A 433 0.27 -29.26 -18.26
CA LEU A 433 0.14 -28.23 -17.26
C LEU A 433 0.72 -26.93 -17.81
N MET A 434 -0.13 -25.92 -17.95
CA MET A 434 0.27 -24.56 -18.31
C MET A 434 0.24 -23.70 -17.07
N ARG A 435 1.38 -23.15 -16.66
CA ARG A 435 1.45 -22.15 -15.58
C ARG A 435 1.85 -20.82 -16.17
N ILE A 436 1.18 -19.77 -15.73
CA ILE A 436 1.55 -18.40 -16.08
C ILE A 436 1.70 -17.57 -14.82
N LYS A 437 2.73 -16.73 -14.80
CA LYS A 437 2.93 -15.67 -13.82
C LYS A 437 2.86 -14.33 -14.52
N ALA A 438 2.15 -13.39 -13.95
CA ALA A 438 2.16 -12.00 -14.40
C ALA A 438 2.76 -11.12 -13.31
N PHE A 439 3.40 -10.04 -13.71
CA PHE A 439 3.99 -9.05 -12.81
C PHE A 439 3.44 -7.68 -13.13
N LYS A 440 3.38 -6.83 -12.11
CA LYS A 440 3.03 -5.42 -12.21
C LYS A 440 3.87 -4.64 -11.22
N LEU A 441 4.47 -3.54 -11.70
CA LEU A 441 5.28 -2.66 -10.87
C LEU A 441 4.44 -2.01 -9.74
N PRO A 442 5.03 -1.73 -8.56
CA PRO A 442 6.46 -1.92 -8.24
C PRO A 442 6.85 -3.35 -7.85
N ASN A 443 5.96 -4.14 -7.23
CA ASN A 443 6.26 -5.52 -6.75
C ASN A 443 4.96 -6.32 -6.56
N ARG A 444 4.07 -6.35 -7.54
CA ARG A 444 2.83 -7.14 -7.50
C ARG A 444 2.93 -8.27 -8.51
N ASP A 445 2.55 -9.47 -8.09
CA ASP A 445 2.51 -10.63 -8.95
C ASP A 445 1.23 -11.43 -8.73
N GLY A 446 0.94 -12.31 -9.68
CA GLY A 446 -0.14 -13.27 -9.60
C GLY A 446 0.15 -14.43 -10.52
N GLU A 447 -0.52 -15.55 -10.29
CA GLU A 447 -0.31 -16.75 -11.09
C GLU A 447 -1.59 -17.54 -11.36
N ALA A 448 -1.59 -18.28 -12.46
CA ALA A 448 -2.62 -19.24 -12.80
C ALA A 448 -2.01 -20.54 -13.30
N LEU A 449 -2.74 -21.64 -13.08
CA LEU A 449 -2.45 -22.97 -13.60
C LEU A 449 -3.67 -23.49 -14.37
N LEU A 450 -3.43 -24.07 -15.54
CA LEU A 450 -4.45 -24.67 -16.40
C LEU A 450 -3.99 -26.05 -16.88
N LYS A 451 -4.87 -27.05 -16.80
CA LYS A 451 -4.64 -28.38 -17.37
C LYS A 451 -5.24 -28.45 -18.78
N LEU A 452 -4.40 -28.65 -19.79
CA LEU A 452 -4.81 -28.89 -21.17
C LEU A 452 -4.87 -30.40 -21.42
N ARG A 453 -6.06 -30.97 -21.56
CA ARG A 453 -6.23 -32.36 -21.95
C ARG A 453 -6.40 -32.45 -23.47
N THR A 454 -5.54 -33.21 -24.13
CA THR A 454 -5.59 -33.34 -25.58
C THR A 454 -6.51 -34.48 -26.00
N LYS A 455 -7.22 -34.28 -27.11
CA LYS A 455 -8.04 -35.29 -27.76
C LYS A 455 -7.68 -35.37 -29.23
N ASN A 456 -7.61 -36.59 -29.76
CA ASN A 456 -7.39 -36.81 -31.20
C ASN A 456 -8.68 -36.55 -32.01
N ALA A 457 -9.21 -35.33 -31.91
CA ALA A 457 -10.44 -34.89 -32.55
C ALA A 457 -10.35 -33.39 -32.90
N LEU A 458 -11.29 -32.91 -33.71
CA LEU A 458 -11.52 -31.48 -33.91
C LEU A 458 -12.45 -31.04 -32.77
N LEU A 459 -11.91 -30.30 -31.80
CA LEU A 459 -12.71 -29.75 -30.70
C LEU A 459 -12.66 -28.23 -30.75
N PRO A 460 -13.81 -27.53 -30.78
CA PRO A 460 -13.83 -26.11 -30.49
C PRO A 460 -13.49 -25.88 -29.03
N ILE A 461 -12.71 -24.85 -28.73
CA ILE A 461 -12.62 -24.32 -27.37
C ILE A 461 -13.91 -23.54 -27.12
N VAL A 462 -14.73 -24.03 -26.20
CA VAL A 462 -15.99 -23.39 -25.80
C VAL A 462 -15.73 -22.60 -24.52
N ASN A 463 -15.85 -21.28 -24.60
CA ASN A 463 -15.81 -20.42 -23.42
C ASN A 463 -17.23 -20.13 -22.98
N LEU A 464 -17.56 -20.51 -21.74
CA LEU A 464 -18.79 -20.09 -21.07
C LEU A 464 -18.50 -18.80 -20.31
N THR A 465 -19.23 -17.73 -20.67
CA THR A 465 -19.16 -16.45 -19.96
C THR A 465 -20.53 -16.06 -19.47
N CYS A 466 -20.58 -15.30 -18.37
CA CYS A 466 -21.82 -14.64 -17.99
C CYS A 466 -22.10 -13.49 -18.97
N SER A 467 -23.28 -13.51 -19.58
CA SER A 467 -23.70 -12.52 -20.58
C SER A 467 -24.12 -11.18 -19.95
N VAL A 468 -24.40 -11.16 -18.64
CA VAL A 468 -24.74 -9.96 -17.88
C VAL A 468 -23.88 -9.93 -16.62
N LEU A 469 -22.75 -9.21 -16.70
CA LEU A 469 -21.71 -9.19 -15.67
C LEU A 469 -22.24 -8.84 -14.27
N ASP A 470 -23.26 -7.97 -14.18
CA ASP A 470 -23.82 -7.49 -12.92
C ASP A 470 -24.71 -8.52 -12.21
N LEU A 471 -25.19 -9.56 -12.92
CA LEU A 471 -26.06 -10.62 -12.37
C LEU A 471 -25.28 -11.87 -11.94
N CYS A 472 -23.98 -11.92 -12.21
CA CYS A 472 -23.11 -13.05 -11.88
C CYS A 472 -22.02 -12.58 -10.92
N HIS A 473 -22.21 -12.84 -9.63
CA HIS A 473 -21.22 -12.52 -8.64
C HIS A 473 -20.05 -13.52 -8.73
N GLN A 474 -18.83 -13.01 -8.80
CA GLN A 474 -17.65 -13.84 -8.57
C GLN A 474 -17.61 -14.12 -7.06
N PRO A 475 -17.62 -15.40 -6.62
CA PRO A 475 -17.44 -15.68 -5.21
C PRO A 475 -16.07 -15.18 -4.76
N PRO A 476 -15.92 -14.75 -3.50
CA PRO A 476 -14.63 -14.39 -2.94
C PRO A 476 -13.63 -15.55 -3.11
N VAL A 477 -12.36 -15.22 -3.29
CA VAL A 477 -11.29 -16.19 -3.54
C VAL A 477 -11.07 -17.06 -2.30
N ILE A 478 -11.77 -18.20 -2.22
CA ILE A 478 -11.53 -19.18 -1.18
C ILE A 478 -10.51 -20.19 -1.70
N LYS A 479 -9.36 -20.28 -1.02
CA LYS A 479 -8.33 -21.29 -1.32
C LYS A 479 -8.96 -22.69 -1.35
N GLY A 480 -8.94 -23.32 -2.53
CA GLY A 480 -9.34 -24.72 -2.71
C GLY A 480 -10.75 -24.96 -3.25
N LEU A 481 -11.57 -23.92 -3.46
CA LEU A 481 -12.87 -24.08 -4.14
C LEU A 481 -12.71 -23.93 -5.66
N ARG A 482 -13.32 -24.86 -6.39
CA ARG A 482 -13.41 -24.87 -7.86
C ARG A 482 -14.14 -23.60 -8.34
N ALA A 483 -13.77 -23.13 -9.52
CA ALA A 483 -14.46 -22.05 -10.22
C ALA A 483 -15.98 -22.31 -10.26
N SER A 484 -16.73 -21.45 -9.60
CA SER A 484 -18.19 -21.45 -9.56
C SER A 484 -18.65 -19.99 -9.72
N TRP A 485 -19.72 -19.78 -10.46
CA TRP A 485 -20.44 -18.50 -10.47
C TRP A 485 -21.63 -18.64 -9.54
N ALA A 486 -21.86 -17.63 -8.71
CA ALA A 486 -23.01 -17.56 -7.83
C ALA A 486 -24.06 -16.61 -8.43
N VAL A 487 -25.32 -17.04 -8.46
CA VAL A 487 -26.45 -16.23 -8.91
C VAL A 487 -27.55 -16.38 -7.85
N SER A 488 -28.22 -15.28 -7.49
CA SER A 488 -29.37 -15.33 -6.58
C SER A 488 -30.46 -16.28 -7.11
N GLN A 489 -31.20 -16.94 -6.22
CA GLN A 489 -32.29 -17.85 -6.59
C GLN A 489 -33.38 -17.18 -7.45
N THR A 490 -33.51 -15.86 -7.37
CA THR A 490 -34.50 -15.07 -8.12
C THR A 490 -34.02 -14.62 -9.48
N ASP A 491 -32.74 -14.77 -9.77
CA ASP A 491 -32.10 -14.11 -10.89
C ASP A 491 -31.90 -15.08 -12.05
N ASN A 492 -32.08 -14.56 -13.26
CA ASN A 492 -31.88 -15.34 -14.46
C ASN A 492 -30.38 -15.40 -14.77
N LEU A 493 -29.81 -16.61 -14.82
CA LEU A 493 -28.44 -16.83 -15.28
C LEU A 493 -28.40 -16.78 -16.81
N TYR A 494 -27.80 -15.72 -17.36
CA TYR A 494 -27.55 -15.60 -18.79
C TYR A 494 -26.14 -16.05 -19.11
N LEU A 495 -26.00 -17.19 -19.80
CA LEU A 495 -24.71 -17.70 -20.27
C LEU A 495 -24.58 -17.48 -21.78
N SER A 496 -23.40 -17.01 -22.20
CA SER A 496 -23.00 -16.97 -23.59
C SER A 496 -21.88 -17.97 -23.80
N ALA A 497 -22.08 -18.87 -24.76
CA ALA A 497 -21.04 -19.77 -25.25
C ALA A 497 -20.42 -19.15 -26.50
N ALA A 498 -19.11 -18.92 -26.49
CA ALA A 498 -18.37 -18.53 -27.67
C ALA A 498 -17.49 -19.70 -28.13
N VAL A 499 -17.58 -20.02 -29.43
CA VAL A 499 -16.67 -20.95 -30.10
C VAL A 499 -15.61 -20.12 -30.81
N ALA A 500 -14.33 -20.35 -30.49
CA ALA A 500 -13.24 -19.72 -31.24
C ALA A 500 -13.34 -20.15 -32.72
N THR A 501 -13.63 -19.22 -33.61
CA THR A 501 -13.87 -19.45 -35.04
C THR A 501 -12.59 -19.93 -35.72
N GLY A 502 -12.58 -21.21 -36.09
CA GLY A 502 -11.51 -21.82 -36.88
C GLY A 502 -11.69 -23.32 -37.16
N SER A 503 -12.62 -24.01 -36.48
CA SER A 503 -12.63 -25.47 -36.44
C SER A 503 -14.02 -26.10 -36.32
N VAL A 504 -15.02 -25.62 -37.06
CA VAL A 504 -16.28 -26.36 -37.21
C VAL A 504 -16.45 -26.73 -38.68
N ALA A 505 -16.26 -28.01 -39.00
CA ALA A 505 -16.73 -28.55 -40.27
C ALA A 505 -18.25 -28.37 -40.31
N SER A 506 -18.78 -27.84 -41.42
CA SER A 506 -20.16 -27.33 -41.57
C SER A 506 -21.31 -28.31 -41.30
N ASN A 507 -21.03 -29.56 -40.90
CA ASN A 507 -21.99 -30.66 -40.90
C ASN A 507 -21.96 -31.51 -39.60
N ALA A 508 -21.38 -31.03 -38.50
CA ALA A 508 -21.42 -31.74 -37.21
C ALA A 508 -22.49 -31.12 -36.29
N ASP A 509 -23.54 -31.89 -35.98
CA ASP A 509 -24.41 -31.60 -34.83
C ASP A 509 -23.58 -31.80 -33.56
N THR A 510 -22.93 -30.74 -33.10
CA THR A 510 -22.23 -30.73 -31.81
C THR A 510 -23.23 -30.37 -30.71
N SER A 511 -23.65 -31.37 -29.93
CA SER A 511 -24.35 -31.15 -28.67
C SER A 511 -23.32 -31.01 -27.55
N TRP A 512 -23.35 -29.89 -26.82
CA TRP A 512 -22.56 -29.71 -25.60
C TRP A 512 -23.46 -29.93 -24.39
N ASN A 513 -23.07 -30.84 -23.52
CA ASN A 513 -23.70 -31.02 -22.22
C ASN A 513 -22.83 -30.33 -21.18
N TRP A 514 -23.39 -29.37 -20.46
CA TRP A 514 -22.79 -28.79 -19.26
C TRP A 514 -23.59 -29.23 -18.05
N GLU A 515 -22.89 -29.51 -16.96
CA GLU A 515 -23.51 -29.73 -15.66
C GLU A 515 -23.43 -28.42 -14.88
N LEU A 516 -24.58 -27.84 -14.56
CA LEU A 516 -24.65 -26.74 -13.61
C LEU A 516 -24.68 -27.36 -12.21
N TYR A 517 -23.58 -27.21 -11.47
CA TYR A 517 -23.56 -27.57 -10.05
C TYR A 517 -24.20 -26.44 -9.27
N TYR A 518 -25.48 -26.63 -8.91
CA TYR A 518 -26.13 -25.79 -7.93
C TYR A 518 -25.49 -26.07 -6.56
N VAL A 519 -24.92 -25.03 -5.94
CA VAL A 519 -24.56 -25.10 -4.52
C VAL A 519 -25.85 -24.87 -3.74
N TYR A 520 -26.60 -25.95 -3.50
CA TYR A 520 -27.81 -25.89 -2.67
C TYR A 520 -27.46 -25.86 -1.17
N ILE A 521 -28.24 -25.07 -0.44
CA ILE A 521 -28.29 -25.01 1.03
C ILE A 521 -29.27 -26.10 1.54
N ASP A 522 -29.17 -27.32 1.03
CA ASP A 522 -30.17 -28.36 1.36
C ASP A 522 -29.69 -29.34 2.44
N SER A 523 -28.49 -29.12 2.99
CA SER A 523 -28.09 -29.71 4.26
C SER A 523 -27.33 -28.68 5.08
N GLU A 524 -27.95 -28.24 6.19
CA GLU A 524 -27.43 -27.24 7.12
C GLU A 524 -26.07 -27.56 7.76
N GLU A 525 -25.47 -28.73 7.53
CA GLU A 525 -24.30 -29.17 8.29
C GLU A 525 -22.94 -29.03 7.59
N ASP A 526 -22.81 -28.94 6.26
CA ASP A 526 -21.47 -28.84 5.64
C ASP A 526 -21.50 -28.15 4.27
N ALA A 527 -21.14 -26.86 4.18
CA ALA A 527 -20.41 -26.29 3.03
C ALA A 527 -20.15 -24.77 3.08
N LEU A 528 -20.85 -23.97 3.89
CA LEU A 528 -20.67 -22.51 3.90
C LEU A 528 -20.58 -22.00 5.34
N ASN A 529 -19.41 -21.47 5.72
CA ASN A 529 -19.20 -20.69 6.94
C ASN A 529 -20.25 -19.57 7.02
N ASP A 530 -20.74 -19.25 8.21
CA ASP A 530 -21.70 -18.16 8.53
C ASP A 530 -21.38 -16.83 7.83
N THR A 531 -20.10 -16.54 7.55
CA THR A 531 -19.68 -15.39 6.74
C THR A 531 -20.28 -15.40 5.32
N MET A 532 -20.35 -16.56 4.66
CA MET A 532 -20.95 -16.70 3.33
C MET A 532 -22.48 -16.71 3.34
N LYS A 533 -23.11 -17.12 4.47
CA LYS A 533 -24.57 -16.99 4.63
C LYS A 533 -24.99 -15.54 4.79
N GLN A 534 -24.20 -14.72 5.50
CA GLN A 534 -24.46 -13.28 5.65
C GLN A 534 -24.33 -12.52 4.33
N LEU A 535 -23.31 -12.83 3.52
CA LEU A 535 -23.12 -12.23 2.19
C LEU A 535 -24.25 -12.55 1.18
N TYR A 536 -25.00 -13.62 1.38
CA TYR A 536 -26.04 -14.08 0.45
C TYR A 536 -27.45 -13.56 0.78
N LEU A 537 -27.73 -13.26 2.05
CA LEU A 537 -29.04 -12.77 2.50
C LEU A 537 -29.16 -11.24 2.39
N GLU A 538 -28.04 -10.53 2.31
CA GLU A 538 -28.00 -9.09 2.10
C GLU A 538 -27.74 -8.79 0.63
N GLY A 539 -28.75 -8.99 -0.22
CA GLY A 539 -28.75 -8.43 -1.56
C GLY A 539 -28.67 -6.89 -1.49
N LYS A 540 -27.44 -6.37 -1.58
CA LYS A 540 -27.09 -4.97 -1.86
C LYS A 540 -25.81 -4.86 -2.66
#